data_AF-A0A542Y9N4-F1
#
_entry.id   AF-A0A542Y9N4-F1
#
_cell.length_a   1.000
_cell.length_b   1.000
_cell.length_c   1.000
_cell.angle_alpha   90.00
_cell.angle_beta   90.00
_cell.angle_gamma   90.00
#
_symmetry.space_group_name_H-M   'P 1'
#
loop_
_entity.id
_entity.type
_entity.pdbx_description
1 polymer ?
#
loop_
_entity_poly.entity_id
_entity_poly.type
_entity_poly.pdbx_seq_one_letter_code
_entity_poly.pdbx_strand_id
1 'polypeptide(L)'
;MATIDDKVNALNFTAQTTKTAEQIAQLLSDAAEIGAAVGGKIAITQAGPGAYRGSVKNFVRVEHAQFTVKLSEAAGGSGHDVRFTVDDYLRTRDTVAFIPVSPWSAPAYKPLRAFAERLQSGL
;
A
#
# COMPACT_ATOMS: atom_id res chain seq x y z
N MET A 1 20.08 2.35 12.23
CA MET A 1 18.78 2.93 11.79
C MET A 1 18.41 2.25 10.49
N ALA A 2 17.21 1.65 10.38
CA ALA A 2 16.73 1.11 9.11
C ALA A 2 16.50 2.24 8.09
N THR A 3 16.92 2.03 6.84
CA THR A 3 16.71 2.98 5.74
C THR A 3 15.21 3.11 5.42
N ILE A 4 14.77 4.14 4.68
CA ILE A 4 13.35 4.17 4.27
C ILE A 4 13.01 2.97 3.38
N ASP A 5 13.98 2.52 2.59
CA ASP A 5 13.84 1.37 1.70
C ASP A 5 13.54 0.11 2.53
N ASP A 6 14.28 -0.12 3.62
CA ASP A 6 14.02 -1.23 4.54
C ASP A 6 12.62 -1.14 5.15
N LYS A 7 12.19 0.07 5.53
CA LYS A 7 10.87 0.30 6.13
C LYS A 7 9.74 0.06 5.13
N VAL A 8 9.87 0.56 3.91
CA VAL A 8 8.89 0.35 2.84
C VAL A 8 8.86 -1.13 2.43
N ASN A 9 10.01 -1.76 2.30
CA ASN A 9 10.11 -3.19 2.00
C ASN A 9 9.47 -4.06 3.10
N ALA A 10 9.58 -3.66 4.37
CA ALA A 10 8.94 -4.34 5.48
C ALA A 10 7.40 -4.23 5.45
N LEU A 11 6.83 -3.27 4.69
CA LEU A 11 5.38 -3.21 4.49
C LEU A 11 4.91 -4.28 3.50
N ASN A 12 5.78 -4.81 2.64
CA ASN A 12 5.42 -5.87 1.72
C ASN A 12 5.14 -7.16 2.49
N PHE A 13 3.99 -7.76 2.25
CA PHE A 13 3.63 -9.00 2.94
C PHE A 13 2.83 -9.92 2.03
N THR A 14 2.75 -11.17 2.45
CA THR A 14 1.85 -12.17 1.89
C THR A 14 1.15 -12.84 3.05
N ALA A 15 -0.18 -12.89 3.00
CA ALA A 15 -1.01 -13.49 4.03
C ALA A 15 -2.12 -14.32 3.39
N GLN A 16 -2.50 -15.42 4.03
CA GLN A 16 -3.61 -16.25 3.57
C GLN A 16 -4.90 -15.80 4.23
N THR A 17 -6.00 -15.80 3.49
CA THR A 17 -7.32 -15.49 4.04
C THR A 17 -8.37 -16.44 3.47
N THR A 18 -9.42 -16.70 4.25
CA THR A 18 -10.61 -17.43 3.78
C THR A 18 -11.71 -16.47 3.29
N LYS A 19 -11.46 -15.16 3.34
CA LYS A 19 -12.41 -14.14 2.88
C LYS A 19 -12.64 -14.19 1.39
N THR A 20 -13.88 -13.90 0.96
CA THR A 20 -14.21 -13.82 -0.46
C THR A 20 -13.58 -12.59 -1.11
N ALA A 21 -13.45 -12.59 -2.43
CA ALA A 21 -12.96 -11.43 -3.18
C ALA A 21 -13.75 -10.14 -2.88
N GLU A 22 -15.06 -10.23 -2.65
CA GLU A 22 -15.91 -9.10 -2.27
C GLU A 22 -15.57 -8.55 -0.88
N GLN A 23 -15.36 -9.44 0.10
CA GLN A 23 -14.94 -9.05 1.45
C GLN A 23 -13.56 -8.42 1.45
N ILE A 24 -12.66 -8.90 0.59
CA ILE A 24 -11.34 -8.29 0.43
C ILE A 24 -11.45 -6.92 -0.25
N ALA A 25 -12.31 -6.76 -1.25
CA ALA A 25 -12.56 -5.46 -1.87
C ALA A 25 -13.09 -4.42 -0.86
N GLN A 26 -14.00 -4.83 0.05
CA GLN A 26 -14.45 -3.98 1.15
C GLN A 26 -13.30 -3.63 2.11
N LEU A 27 -12.50 -4.63 2.50
CA LEU A 27 -11.34 -4.42 3.37
C LEU A 27 -10.31 -3.47 2.75
N LEU A 28 -10.12 -3.53 1.42
CA LEU A 28 -9.26 -2.61 0.70
C LEU A 28 -9.79 -1.19 0.71
N SER A 29 -11.12 -1.01 0.60
CA SER A 29 -11.77 0.30 0.73
C SER A 29 -11.59 0.87 2.13
N ASP A 30 -11.85 0.06 3.18
CA ASP A 30 -11.64 0.45 4.57
C ASP A 30 -10.18 0.84 4.84
N ALA A 31 -9.24 0.03 4.37
CA ALA A 31 -7.81 0.30 4.50
C ALA A 31 -7.41 1.59 3.76
N ALA A 32 -8.00 1.86 2.60
CA ALA A 32 -7.77 3.11 1.86
C ALA A 32 -8.26 4.33 2.62
N GLU A 33 -9.43 4.24 3.27
CA GLU A 33 -9.99 5.32 4.08
C GLU A 33 -9.11 5.62 5.30
N ILE A 34 -8.71 4.58 6.03
CA ILE A 34 -7.82 4.71 7.20
C ILE A 34 -6.46 5.25 6.79
N GLY A 35 -5.87 4.74 5.71
CA GLY A 35 -4.60 5.25 5.21
C GLY A 35 -4.72 6.71 4.73
N ALA A 36 -5.83 7.10 4.11
CA ALA A 36 -6.06 8.46 3.67
C ALA A 36 -6.12 9.46 4.84
N ALA A 37 -6.76 9.08 5.96
CA ALA A 37 -6.86 9.90 7.16
C ALA A 37 -5.50 10.31 7.74
N VAL A 38 -4.43 9.55 7.46
CA VAL A 38 -3.10 9.76 8.03
C VAL A 38 -2.22 10.73 7.22
N GLY A 39 -2.58 11.07 5.97
CA GLY A 39 -1.82 12.10 5.24
C GLY A 39 -1.83 12.02 3.72
N GLY A 40 -2.92 11.60 3.10
CA GLY A 40 -3.02 11.63 1.64
C GLY A 40 -4.34 11.12 1.11
N LYS A 41 -4.48 11.04 -0.21
CA LYS A 41 -5.56 10.33 -0.87
C LYS A 41 -5.02 9.00 -1.36
N ILE A 42 -5.61 7.90 -0.90
CA ILE A 42 -5.37 6.57 -1.46
C ILE A 42 -6.46 6.30 -2.50
N ALA A 43 -6.05 6.03 -3.73
CA ALA A 43 -6.95 5.63 -4.80
C ALA A 43 -6.60 4.20 -5.22
N ILE A 44 -7.60 3.32 -5.25
CA ILE A 44 -7.44 1.92 -5.66
C ILE A 44 -8.26 1.70 -6.93
N THR A 45 -7.65 1.08 -7.92
CA THR A 45 -8.30 0.65 -9.15
C THR A 45 -8.09 -0.84 -9.35
N GLN A 46 -9.12 -1.53 -9.84
CA GLN A 46 -8.97 -2.93 -10.23
C GLN A 46 -8.19 -2.98 -11.55
N ALA A 47 -7.03 -3.64 -11.52
CA ALA A 47 -6.13 -3.79 -12.67
C ALA A 47 -6.33 -5.11 -13.42
N GLY A 48 -7.11 -6.04 -12.85
CA GLY A 48 -7.47 -7.32 -13.45
C GLY A 48 -8.19 -8.24 -12.46
N PRO A 49 -8.54 -9.48 -12.86
CA PRO A 49 -9.08 -10.49 -11.95
C PRO A 49 -8.11 -10.71 -10.77
N GLY A 50 -8.57 -10.44 -9.55
CA GLY A 50 -7.75 -10.58 -8.34
C GLY A 50 -6.57 -9.61 -8.23
N ALA A 51 -6.45 -8.58 -9.07
CA ALA A 51 -5.35 -7.62 -9.01
C ALA A 51 -5.88 -6.19 -8.83
N TYR A 52 -5.39 -5.51 -7.80
CA TYR A 52 -5.72 -4.13 -7.47
C TYR A 52 -4.45 -3.30 -7.48
N ARG A 53 -4.49 -2.15 -8.15
CA ARG A 53 -3.41 -1.17 -8.13
C ARG A 53 -3.85 0.04 -7.31
N GLY A 54 -3.01 0.42 -6.37
CA GLY A 54 -3.18 1.57 -5.51
C GLY A 54 -2.20 2.68 -5.86
N SER A 55 -2.62 3.92 -5.65
CA SER A 55 -1.74 5.09 -5.66
C SER A 55 -2.02 5.96 -4.45
N VAL A 56 -0.96 6.49 -3.85
CA VAL A 56 -1.03 7.47 -2.76
C VAL A 56 -0.66 8.83 -3.35
N LYS A 57 -1.58 9.78 -3.28
CA LYS A 57 -1.39 11.15 -3.79
C LYS A 57 -1.58 12.17 -2.67
N ASN A 58 -0.89 13.30 -2.76
CA ASN A 58 -1.20 14.44 -1.90
C ASN A 58 -2.42 15.23 -2.40
N PHE A 59 -2.85 16.23 -1.63
CA PHE A 59 -3.97 17.11 -1.97
C PHE A 59 -3.76 17.91 -3.27
N VAL A 60 -2.51 18.06 -3.72
CA VAL A 60 -2.12 18.74 -4.97
C VAL A 60 -1.94 17.74 -6.13
N ARG A 61 -2.40 16.49 -5.97
CA ARG A 61 -2.35 15.40 -6.95
C ARG A 61 -0.95 14.90 -7.33
N VAL A 62 0.08 15.25 -6.57
CA VAL A 62 1.41 14.65 -6.72
C VAL A 62 1.35 13.23 -6.21
N GLU A 63 1.80 12.29 -7.04
CA GLU A 63 1.88 10.88 -6.68
C GLU A 63 3.11 10.64 -5.81
N HIS A 64 2.86 10.09 -4.62
CA HIS A 64 3.88 9.80 -3.62
C HIS A 64 4.23 8.31 -3.55
N ALA A 65 3.32 7.42 -3.96
CA ALA A 65 3.61 6.00 -4.08
C ALA A 65 2.60 5.27 -4.95
N GLN A 66 3.02 4.11 -5.46
CA GLN A 66 2.20 3.11 -6.08
C GLN A 66 2.37 1.78 -5.35
N PHE A 67 1.29 1.03 -5.24
CA PHE A 67 1.29 -0.30 -4.66
C PHE A 67 0.35 -1.22 -5.41
N THR A 68 0.51 -2.52 -5.22
CA THR A 68 -0.33 -3.54 -5.81
C THR A 68 -0.76 -4.52 -4.73
N VAL A 69 -2.04 -4.89 -4.75
CA VAL A 69 -2.60 -6.02 -4.00
C VAL A 69 -3.00 -7.09 -5.00
N LYS A 70 -2.42 -8.28 -4.89
CA LYS A 70 -2.77 -9.45 -5.70
C LYS A 70 -3.43 -10.51 -4.83
N LEU A 71 -4.48 -11.11 -5.38
CA LEU A 71 -5.21 -12.25 -4.87
C LEU A 71 -4.92 -13.42 -5.80
N SER A 72 -4.30 -14.45 -5.25
CA SER A 72 -4.16 -15.75 -5.90
C SER A 72 -4.92 -16.81 -5.10
N GLU A 73 -5.32 -17.90 -5.74
CA GLU A 73 -5.84 -19.04 -5.01
C GLU A 73 -4.73 -19.66 -4.14
N ALA A 74 -5.04 -19.98 -2.89
CA ALA A 74 -4.10 -20.66 -2.03
C ALA A 74 -3.87 -22.09 -2.56
N ALA A 75 -2.62 -22.57 -2.48
CA ALA A 75 -2.21 -23.88 -3.01
C ALA A 75 -3.00 -25.09 -2.43
N GLY A 76 -3.75 -24.90 -1.34
CA GLY A 76 -4.60 -25.90 -0.69
C GLY A 76 -6.09 -25.87 -1.06
N GLY A 77 -6.52 -25.04 -2.00
CA GLY A 77 -7.89 -25.04 -2.54
C GLY A 77 -8.98 -24.44 -1.65
N SER A 78 -8.66 -23.99 -0.43
CA SER A 78 -9.58 -23.25 0.44
C SER A 78 -8.94 -21.94 0.89
N GLY A 79 -9.25 -20.86 0.17
CA GLY A 79 -8.83 -19.49 0.50
C GLY A 79 -8.04 -18.78 -0.60
N HIS A 80 -7.65 -17.55 -0.30
CA HIS A 80 -6.87 -16.68 -1.17
C HIS A 80 -5.57 -16.26 -0.49
N ASP A 81 -4.49 -16.28 -1.25
CA ASP A 81 -3.24 -15.63 -0.88
C ASP A 81 -3.31 -14.17 -1.29
N VAL A 82 -3.22 -13.27 -0.30
CA VAL A 82 -3.21 -11.83 -0.49
C VAL A 82 -1.77 -11.34 -0.40
N ARG A 83 -1.26 -10.81 -1.51
CA ARG A 83 0.07 -10.23 -1.60
C ARG A 83 -0.03 -8.72 -1.75
N PHE A 84 0.49 -7.98 -0.79
CA PHE A 84 0.65 -6.53 -0.88
C PHE A 84 2.11 -6.21 -1.20
N THR A 85 2.32 -5.34 -2.19
CA THR A 85 3.65 -4.89 -2.63
C THR A 85 3.61 -3.40 -2.91
N VAL A 86 4.58 -2.64 -2.39
CA VAL A 86 4.82 -1.25 -2.80
C VAL A 86 5.74 -1.27 -4.02
N ASP A 87 5.22 -0.85 -5.17
CA ASP A 87 5.90 -0.93 -6.47
C ASP A 87 6.87 0.24 -6.67
N ASP A 88 6.43 1.45 -6.31
CA ASP A 88 7.20 2.67 -6.46
C ASP A 88 6.82 3.69 -5.37
N TYR A 89 7.75 4.56 -4.98
CA TYR A 89 7.48 5.63 -4.03
C TYR A 89 8.46 6.79 -4.16
N LEU A 90 7.92 7.99 -3.94
CA LEU A 90 8.65 9.24 -3.93
C LEU A 90 9.54 9.33 -2.69
N ARG A 91 10.82 9.65 -2.92
CA ARG A 91 11.84 9.85 -1.88
C ARG A 91 12.18 11.33 -1.76
N THR A 92 12.22 11.85 -0.53
CA THR A 92 12.51 13.27 -0.27
C THR A 92 13.53 13.46 0.87
N ARG A 93 14.30 14.56 0.81
CA ARG A 93 15.00 15.21 1.94
C ARG A 93 14.20 16.45 2.28
N ASP A 94 14.16 16.77 3.55
CA ASP A 94 13.92 18.14 3.99
C ASP A 94 15.12 19.02 3.62
N THR A 95 15.02 19.70 2.49
CA THR A 95 15.88 20.84 2.14
C THR A 95 15.02 21.93 1.48
N VAL A 96 15.33 23.21 1.77
CA VAL A 96 14.51 24.40 1.45
C VAL A 96 14.32 24.66 -0.06
N ALA A 97 15.05 23.98 -0.96
CA ALA A 97 14.87 24.11 -2.40
C ALA A 97 15.07 22.77 -3.15
N PHE A 98 14.20 22.56 -4.14
CA PHE A 98 14.05 21.44 -5.08
C PHE A 98 15.35 20.70 -5.49
N ILE A 99 15.55 19.45 -5.05
CA ILE A 99 16.53 18.47 -5.62
C ILE A 99 15.99 17.04 -5.39
N PRO A 100 16.15 16.06 -6.30
CA PRO A 100 15.75 14.67 -6.09
C PRO A 100 16.63 14.00 -5.03
N VAL A 101 16.04 13.23 -4.12
CA VAL A 101 16.69 12.90 -2.85
C VAL A 101 16.71 11.41 -2.52
N SER A 102 17.90 10.93 -2.17
CA SER A 102 18.12 9.76 -1.32
C SER A 102 17.32 9.81 0.01
N PRO A 103 17.02 8.65 0.62
CA PRO A 103 15.81 8.48 1.41
C PRO A 103 15.97 8.88 2.89
N TRP A 104 15.52 10.08 3.26
CA TRP A 104 15.36 10.44 4.68
C TRP A 104 13.90 10.38 5.14
N SER A 105 12.98 10.68 4.23
CA SER A 105 11.54 10.57 4.44
C SER A 105 10.86 10.08 3.14
N ALA A 106 9.87 9.20 3.29
CA ALA A 106 8.93 8.87 2.22
C ALA A 106 7.57 9.43 2.65
N PRO A 107 7.03 10.45 1.96
CA PRO A 107 5.77 11.09 2.32
C PRO A 107 4.59 10.10 2.39
N ALA A 108 4.61 9.07 1.54
CA ALA A 108 3.61 8.01 1.53
C ALA A 108 3.81 6.93 2.61
N TYR A 109 4.92 6.92 3.37
CA TYR A 109 5.19 5.81 4.30
C TYR A 109 4.13 5.66 5.39
N LYS A 110 3.72 6.76 6.04
CA LYS A 110 2.69 6.71 7.09
C LYS A 110 1.32 6.22 6.55
N PRO A 111 0.77 6.77 5.46
CA PRO A 111 -0.49 6.29 4.92
C PRO A 111 -0.39 4.84 4.40
N LEU A 112 0.73 4.44 3.76
CA LEU A 112 0.95 3.05 3.34
C LEU A 112 1.06 2.09 4.51
N ARG A 113 1.72 2.50 5.59
CA ARG A 113 1.82 1.69 6.81
C ARG A 113 0.47 1.47 7.44
N ALA A 114 -0.33 2.52 7.62
CA ALA A 114 -1.69 2.41 8.16
C ALA A 114 -2.59 1.54 7.27
N PHE A 115 -2.44 1.67 5.95
CA PHE A 115 -3.10 0.80 4.98
C PHE A 115 -2.71 -0.67 5.16
N ALA A 116 -1.40 -0.96 5.19
CA ALA A 116 -0.88 -2.32 5.32
C ALA A 116 -1.25 -2.98 6.66
N GLU A 117 -1.18 -2.23 7.76
CA GLU A 117 -1.58 -2.69 9.10
C GLU A 117 -3.10 -3.01 9.15
N ARG A 118 -3.94 -2.15 8.56
CA ARG A 118 -5.39 -2.38 8.49
C ARG A 118 -5.73 -3.59 7.62
N LEU A 119 -5.03 -3.75 6.49
CA LEU A 119 -5.21 -4.90 5.62
C LEU A 119 -4.79 -6.20 6.35
N GLN A 120 -3.58 -6.24 6.94
CA GLN A 120 -3.10 -7.41 7.68
C GLN A 120 -4.02 -7.82 8.84
N SER A 121 -4.49 -6.86 9.64
CA SER A 121 -5.40 -7.14 10.76
C SER A 121 -6.79 -7.59 10.33
N GLY A 122 -7.18 -7.29 9.10
CA GLY A 122 -8.47 -7.67 8.54
C GLY A 122 -8.44 -8.96 7.73
N LEU A 123 -7.27 -9.52 7.38
CA LEU A 123 -7.15 -10.77 6.62
C LEU A 123 -7.32 -12.00 7.52
#